data_AF-F0RKF2-F1
#
_entry.id   AF-F0RKF2-F1
#
_cell.length_a   1.000
_cell.length_b   1.000
_cell.length_c   1.000
_cell.angle_alpha   90.00
_cell.angle_beta   90.00
_cell.angle_gamma   90.00
#
_symmetry.space_group_name_H-M   'P 1'
#
loop_
_entity.id
_entity.type
_entity.pdbx_description
1 polymer ?
#
loop_
_entity_poly.entity_id
_entity_poly.type
_entity_poly.pdbx_seq_one_letter_code
_entity_poly.pdbx_strand_id
1 'polypeptide(L)'
;MSIASRPTHALHVLGWKEWVTLPDLGVSRVRVKVDTGAKTSALHAEHCEEFELGGQRWVRFTLLLPWPGPLTQHEPPPPRQVQAPLLDYRRVTSSNGESERRPVIRTNLELFGQRWPIEITLTGRENMRFPMLLGREAIAGRAVVDVSRTYLSLPSSFQPPKEQA
;
A
#
# COMPACT_ATOMS: atom_id res chain seq x y z
N MET A 1 33.29 -18.17 -12.89
CA MET A 1 31.91 -18.32 -12.36
C MET A 1 30.98 -17.57 -13.30
N SER A 2 30.15 -18.29 -14.05
CA SER A 2 29.22 -17.70 -15.03
C SER A 2 28.02 -17.12 -14.28
N ILE A 3 27.86 -15.79 -14.31
CA ILE A 3 26.64 -15.14 -13.85
C ILE A 3 25.61 -15.42 -14.94
N ALA A 4 24.71 -16.37 -14.69
CA ALA A 4 23.59 -16.62 -15.57
C ALA A 4 22.82 -15.29 -15.75
N SER A 5 22.81 -14.77 -16.97
CA SER A 5 22.00 -13.61 -17.34
C SER A 5 20.54 -13.99 -17.18
N ARG A 6 19.93 -13.57 -16.07
CA ARG A 6 18.48 -13.68 -15.90
C ARG A 6 17.83 -12.84 -17.00
N PRO A 7 16.78 -13.33 -17.68
CA PRO A 7 16.02 -12.51 -18.60
C PRO A 7 15.53 -11.28 -17.83
N THR A 8 16.07 -10.12 -18.16
CA THR A 8 15.60 -8.83 -17.65
C THR A 8 14.29 -8.54 -18.35
N HIS A 9 13.19 -9.01 -17.76
CA HIS A 9 11.91 -8.36 -18.00
C HIS A 9 12.11 -6.86 -17.70
N ALA A 10 11.66 -6.00 -18.61
CA ALA A 10 11.76 -4.56 -18.43
C ALA A 10 11.09 -4.18 -17.09
N LEU A 11 11.90 -3.70 -16.15
CA LEU A 11 11.41 -3.22 -14.86
C LEU A 11 10.72 -1.88 -15.07
N HIS A 12 9.62 -1.65 -14.35
CA HIS A 12 9.01 -0.33 -14.29
C HIS A 12 9.89 0.64 -13.49
N VAL A 13 9.81 1.93 -13.80
CA VAL A 13 10.42 2.98 -12.98
C VAL A 13 9.32 3.64 -12.16
N LEU A 14 9.40 3.50 -10.84
CA LEU A 14 8.52 4.15 -9.87
C LEU A 14 9.15 5.45 -9.39
N GLY A 15 8.34 6.48 -9.17
CA GLY A 15 8.70 7.58 -8.31
C GLY A 15 8.64 7.19 -6.83
N TRP A 16 9.17 8.03 -5.95
CA TRP A 16 9.08 7.78 -4.49
C TRP A 16 7.68 8.03 -3.91
N LYS A 17 6.82 8.75 -4.65
CA LYS A 17 5.37 8.83 -4.42
C LYS A 17 4.65 8.20 -5.61
N GLU A 18 3.66 7.37 -5.35
CA GLU A 18 2.83 6.78 -6.40
C GLU A 18 1.37 6.72 -5.99
N TRP A 19 0.50 6.47 -6.98
CA TRP A 19 -0.87 6.06 -6.74
C TRP A 19 -1.02 4.58 -7.09
N VAL A 20 -1.69 3.83 -6.23
CA VAL A 20 -1.97 2.42 -6.46
C VAL A 20 -3.43 2.11 -6.22
N THR A 21 -3.87 0.95 -6.69
CA THR A 21 -5.22 0.43 -6.48
C THR A 21 -5.14 -0.87 -5.67
N LEU A 22 -6.06 -1.07 -4.73
CA LEU A 22 -6.21 -2.31 -3.95
C LEU A 22 -7.63 -2.87 -4.18
N PRO A 23 -7.87 -3.57 -5.31
CA PRO A 23 -9.22 -3.96 -5.74
C PRO A 23 -9.93 -4.90 -4.75
N ASP A 24 -9.20 -5.84 -4.12
CA ASP A 24 -9.81 -6.77 -3.14
C ASP A 24 -10.29 -6.01 -1.90
N LEU A 25 -9.67 -4.87 -1.61
CA LEU A 25 -10.08 -3.96 -0.56
C LEU A 25 -10.99 -2.85 -1.09
N GLY A 26 -11.53 -2.93 -2.32
CA GLY A 26 -12.39 -1.91 -2.92
C GLY A 26 -11.78 -0.49 -2.98
N VAL A 27 -10.46 -0.35 -2.89
CA VAL A 27 -9.78 0.95 -2.94
C VAL A 27 -9.38 1.22 -4.38
N SER A 28 -10.09 2.15 -5.04
CA SER A 28 -9.76 2.52 -6.42
C SER A 28 -8.42 3.25 -6.52
N ARG A 29 -8.04 3.99 -5.47
CA ARG A 29 -6.87 4.85 -5.50
C ARG A 29 -6.37 5.21 -4.09
N VAL A 30 -5.10 4.94 -3.81
CA VAL A 30 -4.43 5.32 -2.56
C VAL A 30 -3.03 5.86 -2.85
N ARG A 31 -2.66 6.97 -2.19
CA ARG A 31 -1.29 7.50 -2.26
C ARG A 31 -0.36 6.63 -1.46
N VAL A 32 0.75 6.26 -2.05
CA VAL A 32 1.80 5.49 -1.38
C VAL A 32 3.09 6.29 -1.36
N LYS A 33 3.85 6.12 -0.27
CA LYS A 33 5.29 6.35 -0.30
C LYS A 33 5.95 5.03 -0.64
N VAL A 34 6.73 4.99 -1.72
CA VAL A 34 7.56 3.82 -2.06
C VAL A 34 8.75 3.81 -1.10
N ASP A 35 8.81 2.81 -0.23
CA ASP A 35 9.73 2.75 0.90
C ASP A 35 10.59 1.49 0.82
N THR A 36 11.76 1.62 0.18
CA THR A 36 12.70 0.51 0.01
C THR A 36 13.30 0.02 1.34
N GLY A 37 13.26 0.85 2.40
CA GLY A 37 13.65 0.48 3.75
C GLY A 37 12.64 -0.45 4.42
N ALA A 38 11.35 -0.33 4.10
CA ALA A 38 10.31 -1.21 4.58
C ALA A 38 10.35 -2.57 3.84
N LYS A 39 10.36 -3.68 4.61
CA LYS A 39 10.31 -5.04 4.04
C LYS A 39 8.93 -5.30 3.42
N THR A 40 7.92 -5.32 4.29
CA THR A 40 6.52 -5.53 3.94
C THR A 40 5.79 -4.18 3.87
N SER A 41 4.81 -4.07 2.97
CA SER A 41 3.96 -2.88 2.88
C SER A 41 3.13 -2.67 4.15
N ALA A 42 2.70 -1.43 4.38
CA ALA A 42 1.87 -1.07 5.52
C ALA A 42 0.71 -0.17 5.07
N LEU A 43 -0.48 -0.41 5.60
CA LEU A 43 -1.69 0.37 5.33
C LEU A 43 -2.24 0.89 6.65
N HIS A 44 -2.52 2.19 6.68
CA HIS A 44 -3.22 2.82 7.78
C HIS A 44 -4.65 2.29 7.86
N ALA A 45 -5.02 1.78 9.03
CA ALA A 45 -6.35 1.24 9.30
C ALA A 45 -6.73 1.46 10.76
N GLU A 46 -8.01 1.79 10.99
CA GLU A 46 -8.58 2.03 12.31
C GLU A 46 -9.51 0.88 12.72
N HIS A 47 -9.85 0.78 14.02
CA HIS A 47 -10.80 -0.21 14.54
C HIS A 47 -10.51 -1.64 14.05
N CYS A 48 -9.25 -2.07 14.14
CA CYS A 48 -8.85 -3.42 13.74
C CYS A 48 -9.35 -4.44 14.78
N GLU A 49 -10.29 -5.28 14.38
CA GLU A 49 -10.93 -6.30 15.21
C GLU A 49 -10.80 -7.68 14.56
N GLU A 50 -10.30 -8.66 15.31
CA GLU A 50 -10.28 -10.05 14.87
C GLU A 50 -11.64 -10.72 15.09
N PHE A 51 -12.02 -11.58 14.16
CA PHE A 51 -13.19 -12.44 14.31
C PHE A 51 -12.97 -13.77 13.57
N GLU A 52 -13.82 -14.75 13.89
CA GLU A 52 -13.82 -16.04 13.21
C GLU A 52 -15.06 -16.15 12.31
N LEU A 53 -14.86 -16.65 11.09
CA LEU A 53 -15.93 -16.91 10.14
C LEU A 53 -15.65 -18.24 9.44
N GLY A 54 -16.50 -19.23 9.68
CA GLY A 54 -16.39 -20.56 9.07
C GLY A 54 -15.09 -21.31 9.44
N GLY A 55 -14.61 -21.16 10.68
CA GLY A 55 -13.37 -21.82 11.14
C GLY A 55 -12.07 -21.13 10.69
N GLN A 56 -12.17 -20.00 9.99
CA GLN A 56 -11.02 -19.20 9.54
C GLN A 56 -10.95 -17.88 10.32
N ARG A 57 -9.74 -17.41 10.63
CA ARG A 57 -9.51 -16.10 11.26
C ARG A 57 -9.58 -14.99 10.21
N TRP A 58 -10.28 -13.93 10.57
CA TRP A 58 -10.46 -12.71 9.79
C TRP A 58 -10.11 -11.50 10.62
N VAL A 59 -9.80 -10.40 9.94
CA VAL A 59 -9.69 -9.08 10.55
C VAL A 59 -10.65 -8.13 9.85
N ARG A 60 -11.41 -7.39 10.64
CA ARG A 60 -12.27 -6.28 10.23
C ARG A 60 -11.56 -4.99 10.61
N PHE A 61 -11.57 -4.00 9.72
CA PHE A 61 -10.89 -2.73 9.95
C PHE A 61 -11.55 -1.61 9.15
N THR A 62 -11.29 -0.37 9.54
CA THR A 62 -11.84 0.84 8.94
C THR A 62 -10.77 1.56 8.13
N LEU A 63 -11.07 1.88 6.88
CA LEU A 63 -10.24 2.70 6.01
C LEU A 63 -10.82 4.11 5.88
N LEU A 64 -9.97 5.11 6.07
CA LEU A 64 -10.26 6.53 5.82
C LEU A 64 -9.59 6.96 4.51
N LEU A 65 -10.04 6.39 3.39
CA LEU A 65 -9.46 6.63 2.06
C LEU A 65 -10.51 7.15 1.09
N PRO A 66 -10.14 8.04 0.14
CA PRO A 66 -11.05 8.49 -0.89
C PRO A 66 -11.60 7.29 -1.67
N TRP A 67 -12.92 7.20 -1.71
CA TRP A 67 -13.67 6.26 -2.54
C TRP A 67 -13.76 6.79 -3.98
N PRO A 68 -13.93 5.96 -5.03
CA PRO A 68 -14.21 6.44 -6.37
C PRO A 68 -15.38 7.44 -6.38
N GLY A 69 -15.04 8.70 -6.66
CA GLY A 69 -15.89 9.88 -6.65
C GLY A 69 -15.04 11.14 -6.85
N PRO A 70 -15.63 12.29 -7.23
CA PRO A 70 -14.88 13.53 -7.36
C PRO A 70 -14.24 13.90 -6.01
N LEU A 71 -12.94 14.16 -6.01
CA LEU A 71 -12.19 14.64 -4.85
C LEU A 71 -12.67 16.07 -4.53
N THR A 72 -13.72 16.22 -3.73
CA THR A 72 -14.01 17.51 -3.10
C THR A 72 -12.93 17.72 -2.02
N GLN A 73 -12.15 18.78 -2.17
CA GLN A 73 -10.91 19.01 -1.40
C GLN A 73 -11.15 19.35 0.09
N HIS A 74 -12.40 19.28 0.57
CA HIS A 74 -12.82 19.88 1.83
C HIS A 74 -13.42 18.92 2.84
N GLU A 75 -13.67 17.65 2.50
CA GLU A 75 -14.27 16.69 3.43
C GLU A 75 -13.37 15.47 3.66
N PRO A 76 -13.24 15.00 4.90
CA PRO A 76 -12.58 13.74 5.18
C PRO A 76 -13.32 12.60 4.44
N PRO A 77 -12.60 11.62 3.87
CA PRO A 77 -13.25 10.50 3.22
C PRO A 77 -14.16 9.76 4.20
N PRO A 78 -15.34 9.29 3.77
CA PRO A 78 -16.23 8.56 4.65
C PRO A 78 -15.54 7.28 5.16
N PRO A 79 -15.69 6.93 6.45
CA PRO A 79 -15.12 5.72 6.99
C PRO A 79 -15.73 4.50 6.30
N ARG A 80 -14.87 3.55 5.94
CA ARG A 80 -15.30 2.32 5.29
C ARG A 80 -14.78 1.09 6.00
N GLN A 81 -15.71 0.23 6.40
CA GLN A 81 -15.38 -1.06 6.99
C GLN A 81 -15.03 -2.07 5.90
N VAL A 82 -13.91 -2.77 6.09
CA VAL A 82 -13.39 -3.81 5.21
C VAL A 82 -13.06 -5.03 6.06
N GLN A 83 -13.19 -6.21 5.48
CA GLN A 83 -12.76 -7.46 6.11
C GLN A 83 -11.86 -8.25 5.15
N ALA A 84 -10.84 -8.89 5.71
CA ALA A 84 -9.94 -9.76 4.96
C ALA A 84 -9.50 -10.95 5.82
N PRO A 85 -9.15 -12.09 5.21
CA PRO A 85 -8.54 -13.19 5.93
C PRO A 85 -7.28 -12.73 6.65
N LEU A 86 -7.15 -13.08 7.92
CA LEU A 86 -5.95 -12.81 8.69
C LEU A 86 -4.91 -13.87 8.35
N LEU A 87 -3.81 -13.45 7.71
CA LEU A 87 -2.75 -14.35 7.27
C LEU A 87 -1.81 -14.72 8.42
N ASP A 88 -1.33 -13.72 9.16
CA ASP A 88 -0.43 -13.88 10.30
C ASP A 88 -0.32 -12.55 11.08
N TYR A 89 0.54 -12.50 12.09
CA TYR A 89 1.00 -11.32 12.78
C TYR A 89 2.49 -11.08 12.55
N ARG A 90 2.87 -9.85 12.18
CA ARG A 90 4.27 -9.48 12.02
C ARG A 90 4.70 -8.48 13.08
N ARG A 91 5.82 -8.76 13.76
CA ARG A 91 6.50 -7.76 14.60
C ARG A 91 7.20 -6.78 13.68
N VAL A 92 6.85 -5.50 13.79
CA VAL A 92 7.44 -4.40 13.03
C VAL A 92 8.08 -3.44 13.99
N THR A 93 9.36 -3.14 13.78
CA THR A 93 10.12 -2.15 14.55
C THR A 93 10.21 -0.86 13.74
N SER A 94 9.70 0.24 14.28
CA SER A 94 9.82 1.56 13.67
C SER A 94 11.21 2.16 13.90
N SER A 95 11.52 3.21 13.15
CA SER A 95 12.81 3.92 13.24
C SER A 95 13.05 4.59 14.61
N ASN A 96 12.01 4.77 15.43
CA ASN A 96 12.10 5.25 16.81
C ASN A 96 12.37 4.13 17.83
N GLY A 97 12.56 2.87 17.38
CA GLY A 97 12.86 1.72 18.23
C GLY A 97 11.63 1.00 18.82
N GLU A 98 10.44 1.57 18.68
CA GLU A 98 9.20 0.93 19.13
C GLU A 98 8.87 -0.28 18.27
N SER A 99 8.37 -1.34 18.90
CA SER A 99 7.99 -2.57 18.22
C SER A 99 6.52 -2.87 18.45
N GLU A 100 5.79 -3.10 17.35
CA GLU A 100 4.36 -3.36 17.34
C GLU A 100 4.09 -4.71 16.66
N ARG A 101 3.11 -5.47 17.13
CA ARG A 101 2.59 -6.64 16.41
C ARG A 101 1.41 -6.21 15.56
N ARG A 102 1.54 -6.39 14.24
CA ARG A 102 0.54 -5.94 13.26
C ARG A 102 -0.13 -7.12 12.56
N PRO A 103 -1.47 -7.09 12.36
CA PRO A 103 -2.16 -8.05 11.52
C PRO A 103 -1.63 -7.97 10.08
N VAL A 104 -1.45 -9.12 9.44
CA VAL A 104 -1.06 -9.22 8.04
C VAL A 104 -2.24 -9.72 7.23
N ILE A 105 -2.54 -9.01 6.14
CA ILE A 105 -3.52 -9.43 5.14
C ILE A 105 -2.84 -9.60 3.79
N ARG A 106 -3.47 -10.38 2.91
CA ARG A 106 -3.07 -10.50 1.51
C ARG A 106 -4.12 -9.83 0.63
N THR A 107 -3.68 -8.98 -0.29
CA THR A 107 -4.54 -8.31 -1.27
C THR A 107 -3.82 -8.17 -2.60
N ASN A 108 -4.55 -8.08 -3.70
CA ASN A 108 -4.02 -7.65 -4.97
C ASN A 108 -3.66 -6.16 -4.92
N LEU A 109 -2.49 -5.84 -5.45
CA LEU A 109 -2.03 -4.51 -5.82
C LEU A 109 -2.19 -4.35 -7.32
N GLU A 110 -2.64 -3.20 -7.77
CA GLU A 110 -2.62 -2.82 -9.18
C GLU A 110 -1.84 -1.51 -9.38
N LEU A 111 -0.88 -1.57 -10.31
CA LEU A 111 0.09 -0.52 -10.61
C LEU A 111 0.66 -0.74 -12.02
N PHE A 112 0.75 0.32 -12.84
CA PHE A 112 1.13 0.22 -14.26
C PHE A 112 0.28 -0.79 -15.08
N GLY A 113 -1.02 -0.90 -14.76
CA GLY A 113 -1.93 -1.86 -15.40
C GLY A 113 -1.61 -3.33 -15.11
N GLN A 114 -0.64 -3.61 -14.23
CA GLN A 114 -0.32 -4.96 -13.77
C GLN A 114 -0.96 -5.20 -12.41
N ARG A 115 -1.45 -6.42 -12.19
CA ARG A 115 -2.06 -6.85 -10.93
C ARG A 115 -1.31 -8.04 -10.34
N TRP A 116 -0.95 -7.97 -9.06
CA TRP A 116 -0.32 -9.09 -8.36
C TRP A 116 -0.60 -9.05 -6.85
N PRO A 117 -0.55 -10.20 -6.15
CA PRO A 117 -0.77 -10.23 -4.72
C PRO A 117 0.41 -9.67 -3.93
N ILE A 118 0.11 -8.95 -2.86
CA ILE A 118 1.07 -8.43 -1.87
C ILE A 118 0.58 -8.71 -0.46
N GLU A 119 1.52 -8.77 0.48
CA GLU A 119 1.22 -8.74 1.91
C GLU A 119 1.25 -7.30 2.42
N ILE A 120 0.29 -6.97 3.28
CA ILE A 120 0.16 -5.66 3.92
C ILE A 120 -0.02 -5.85 5.42
N THR A 121 0.76 -5.10 6.20
CA THR A 121 0.51 -4.93 7.63
C THR A 121 -0.53 -3.84 7.87
N LEU A 122 -1.52 -4.09 8.73
CA LEU A 122 -2.48 -3.08 9.19
C LEU A 122 -1.91 -2.35 10.42
N THR A 123 -2.01 -1.03 10.47
CA THR A 123 -1.46 -0.23 11.57
C THR A 123 -2.27 1.03 11.82
N GLY A 124 -2.54 1.33 13.10
CA GLY A 124 -3.14 2.59 13.52
C GLY A 124 -2.07 3.66 13.67
N ARG A 125 -1.78 4.38 12.58
CA ARG A 125 -0.81 5.49 12.60
C ARG A 125 -1.50 6.82 12.38
N GLU A 126 -1.74 7.55 13.45
CA GLU A 126 -2.24 8.91 13.39
C GLU A 126 -1.23 9.83 12.67
N ASN A 127 -1.72 10.86 11.98
CA ASN A 127 -0.93 11.92 11.34
C ASN A 127 0.05 11.49 10.23
N MET A 128 -0.19 10.36 9.55
CA MET A 128 0.65 9.97 8.41
C MET A 128 0.31 10.76 7.13
N ARG A 129 1.33 11.41 6.55
CA ARG A 129 1.26 12.06 5.21
C ARG A 129 0.88 11.10 4.08
N PHE A 130 1.17 9.81 4.23
CA PHE A 130 0.81 8.76 3.28
C PHE A 130 0.05 7.67 4.00
N PRO A 131 -1.19 7.35 3.58
CA PRO A 131 -1.96 6.28 4.21
C PRO A 131 -1.34 4.89 3.98
N MET A 132 -0.44 4.74 3.02
CA MET A 132 0.20 3.47 2.73
C MET A 132 1.70 3.64 2.44
N LEU A 133 2.49 2.70 2.94
CA LEU A 133 3.87 2.47 2.54
C LEU A 133 3.92 1.26 1.61
N LEU A 134 4.55 1.41 0.44
CA LEU A 134 4.80 0.32 -0.49
C LEU A 134 6.21 -0.23 -0.23
N GLY A 135 6.29 -1.39 0.42
CA GLY A 135 7.55 -2.02 0.82
C GLY A 135 8.25 -2.75 -0.33
N ARG A 136 9.53 -3.07 -0.15
CA ARG A 136 10.35 -3.68 -1.21
C ARG A 136 9.86 -5.05 -1.67
N GLU A 137 9.22 -5.85 -0.81
CA GLU A 137 8.67 -7.17 -1.21
C GLU A 137 7.56 -7.02 -2.26
N ALA A 138 6.79 -5.92 -2.21
CA ALA A 138 5.72 -5.68 -3.17
C ALA A 138 6.24 -5.35 -4.58
N ILE A 139 7.46 -4.84 -4.70
CA ILE A 139 8.03 -4.33 -5.97
C ILE A 139 9.28 -5.10 -6.44
N ALA A 140 9.77 -6.04 -5.65
CA ALA A 140 10.95 -6.85 -5.96
C ALA A 140 10.79 -7.58 -7.30
N GLY A 141 11.75 -7.40 -8.20
CA GLY A 141 11.71 -7.99 -9.54
C GLY A 141 10.66 -7.39 -10.47
N ARG A 142 10.00 -6.29 -10.08
CA ARG A 142 8.96 -5.60 -10.87
C ARG A 142 9.32 -4.16 -11.21
N ALA A 143 10.02 -3.48 -10.30
CA ALA A 143 10.35 -2.08 -10.48
C ALA A 143 11.68 -1.66 -9.84
N VAL A 144 12.20 -0.54 -10.33
CA VAL A 144 13.23 0.29 -9.67
C VAL A 144 12.58 1.59 -9.20
N VAL A 145 13.20 2.27 -8.22
CA VAL A 145 12.67 3.52 -7.66
C VAL A 145 13.60 4.67 -8.00
N ASP A 146 13.08 5.64 -8.75
CA ASP A 146 13.70 6.94 -9.00
C ASP A 146 13.20 7.94 -7.94
N VAL A 147 14.06 8.24 -6.98
CA VAL A 147 13.75 9.14 -5.86
C VAL A 147 13.62 10.61 -6.29
N SER A 148 14.04 10.96 -7.51
CA SER A 148 13.89 12.30 -8.08
C SER A 148 12.54 12.51 -8.76
N ARG A 149 11.70 11.46 -8.86
CA ARG A 149 10.43 11.48 -9.57
C ARG A 149 9.25 11.10 -8.67
N THR A 150 8.06 11.50 -9.07
CA THR A 150 6.79 11.15 -8.42
C THR A 150 5.74 10.86 -9.48
N TYR A 151 4.79 9.98 -9.14
CA TYR A 151 3.58 9.69 -9.90
C TYR A 151 3.83 9.22 -11.35
N LEU A 152 4.88 8.42 -11.58
CA LEU A 152 5.22 7.90 -12.90
C LEU A 152 4.22 6.85 -13.40
N SER A 153 3.43 6.27 -12.50
CA SER A 153 2.34 5.35 -12.83
C SER A 153 1.14 5.99 -13.52
N LEU A 154 1.05 7.32 -13.51
CA LEU A 154 -0.07 8.03 -14.11
C LEU A 154 0.22 8.41 -15.56
N PRO A 155 -0.82 8.48 -16.42
CA PRO A 155 -0.67 9.06 -17.75
C PRO A 155 -0.10 10.47 -17.64
N SER A 156 0.74 10.88 -18.59
CA SER A 156 1.36 12.22 -18.61
C SER A 156 0.35 13.37 -18.65
N SER A 157 -0.91 13.09 -19.03
CA SER A 157 -2.03 14.03 -19.02
C SER A 157 -2.63 14.25 -17.63
N PHE A 158 -2.33 13.40 -16.64
CA PHE A 158 -2.81 13.57 -15.28
C PHE A 158 -1.94 14.58 -14.53
N GLN A 159 -2.53 15.73 -14.20
CA GLN A 159 -1.92 16.69 -13.28
C GLN A 159 -2.30 16.32 -11.84
N PRO A 160 -1.36 15.92 -10.98
CA PRO A 160 -1.67 15.77 -9.56
C PRO A 160 -2.14 17.10 -8.98
N PRO A 161 -3.07 17.11 -8.01
CA PRO A 161 -3.44 18.31 -7.28
C PRO A 161 -2.17 18.99 -6.76
N LYS A 162 -2.06 20.32 -6.92
CA LYS A 162 -0.94 21.08 -6.37
C LYS A 162 -0.87 20.81 -4.86
N GLU A 163 0.21 20.19 -4.43
CA GLU A 163 0.49 19.92 -3.02
C GLU A 163 0.81 21.27 -2.37
N GLN A 164 -0.04 21.76 -1.46
CA GLN A 164 0.36 22.88 -0.60
C GLN A 164 1.44 22.35 0.34
N ALA A 165 2.58 23.06 0.37
CA ALA A 165 3.77 22.73 1.13
C ALA A 165 3.50 22.68 2.64
#